data_AF-A0A9E3SRY3-F1
#
_entry.id   AF-A0A9E3SRY3-F1
#
_cell.length_a   1.000
_cell.length_b   1.000
_cell.length_c   1.000
_cell.angle_alpha   90.00
_cell.angle_beta   90.00
_cell.angle_gamma   90.00
#
_symmetry.space_group_name_H-M   'P 1'
#
loop_
_entity.id
_entity.type
_entity.pdbx_description
1 polymer ?
#
loop_
_entity_poly.entity_id
_entity_poly.type
_entity_poly.pdbx_seq_one_letter_code
_entity_poly.pdbx_strand_id
1 'polypeptide(L)'
;MPGPNRTSSAEELRLISKVAYLYYKQRQRQSDIARQLDLSQATVSRILRRAEDEAIVRITVSVPTGVYAQLESDLCAQYGLKTAIVVHCDDESDEAIFDHIGSAAAYYVETTISKGEVVGLSSWSSTLLEMVNAMQPLAKATHAKVVQSLGGVGSPSANIYASRITERFANLVQGEAIYLPAPGVASSVQMRDELMRDPFVQQAAELFDDVTLALVGIGSMEPSKLLMSSGNVFTADELSMLQERGAVGDMFLRFFDREGQPVLTPLN
;
A
#
# COMPACT_ATOMS: atom_id res chain seq x y z
N MET A 1 -3.85 -39.86 -11.41
CA MET A 1 -4.44 -40.46 -12.62
C MET A 1 -5.18 -39.35 -13.37
N PRO A 2 -4.68 -38.86 -14.52
CA PRO A 2 -5.44 -37.92 -15.33
C PRO A 2 -6.59 -38.68 -16.00
N GLY A 3 -7.81 -38.15 -15.90
CA GLY A 3 -9.01 -38.73 -16.50
C GLY A 3 -8.95 -38.77 -18.04
N PRO A 4 -9.81 -39.58 -18.69
CA PRO A 4 -9.77 -39.79 -20.13
C PRO A 4 -10.00 -38.46 -20.87
N ASN A 5 -9.04 -38.09 -21.70
CA ASN A 5 -9.10 -36.94 -22.59
C ASN A 5 -10.26 -37.14 -23.58
N ARG A 6 -11.42 -36.53 -23.32
CA ARG A 6 -12.55 -36.51 -24.27
C ARG A 6 -12.13 -35.61 -25.44
N THR A 7 -11.75 -36.20 -26.55
CA THR A 7 -11.56 -35.49 -27.81
C THR A 7 -12.90 -34.87 -28.21
N SER A 8 -12.99 -33.53 -28.15
CA SER A 8 -14.16 -32.77 -28.61
C SER A 8 -14.50 -33.15 -30.06
N SER A 9 -15.78 -33.35 -30.36
CA SER A 9 -16.20 -33.65 -31.73
C SER A 9 -15.91 -32.45 -32.65
N ALA A 10 -15.73 -32.68 -33.96
CA ALA A 10 -15.51 -31.60 -34.92
C ALA A 10 -16.64 -30.55 -34.91
N GLU A 11 -17.87 -30.96 -34.58
CA GLU A 11 -19.00 -30.06 -34.44
C GLU A 11 -18.97 -29.26 -33.13
N GLU A 12 -18.54 -29.88 -32.02
CA GLU A 12 -18.31 -29.15 -30.77
C GLU A 12 -17.24 -28.07 -30.96
N LEU A 13 -16.11 -28.40 -31.58
CA LEU A 13 -15.04 -27.45 -31.86
C LEU A 13 -15.50 -26.28 -32.73
N ARG A 14 -16.39 -26.54 -33.71
CA ARG A 14 -17.02 -25.49 -34.52
C ARG A 14 -17.91 -24.57 -33.68
N LEU A 15 -18.75 -25.13 -32.80
CA LEU A 15 -19.60 -24.32 -31.93
C LEU A 15 -18.77 -23.48 -30.96
N ILE A 16 -17.74 -24.06 -30.35
CA ILE A 16 -16.82 -23.36 -29.43
C ILE A 16 -16.13 -22.20 -30.16
N SER A 17 -15.59 -22.47 -31.36
CA SER A 17 -14.94 -21.45 -32.19
C SER A 17 -15.91 -20.32 -32.60
N LYS A 18 -17.16 -20.66 -32.93
CA LYS A 18 -18.18 -19.68 -33.31
C LYS A 18 -18.55 -18.77 -32.13
N VAL A 19 -18.79 -19.35 -30.96
CA VAL A 19 -19.11 -18.59 -29.74
C VAL A 19 -17.93 -17.69 -29.35
N ALA A 20 -16.70 -18.21 -29.38
CA ALA A 20 -15.50 -17.43 -29.13
C ALA A 20 -15.33 -16.26 -30.13
N TYR A 21 -15.58 -16.49 -31.42
CA TYR A 21 -15.50 -15.44 -32.44
C TYR A 21 -16.53 -14.32 -32.20
N LEU A 22 -17.79 -14.67 -31.92
CA LEU A 22 -18.84 -13.67 -31.62
C LEU A 22 -18.49 -12.84 -30.37
N TYR A 23 -17.92 -13.47 -29.35
CA TYR A 23 -17.56 -12.79 -28.10
C TYR A 23 -16.29 -11.95 -28.22
N TYR A 24 -15.15 -12.57 -28.54
CA TYR A 24 -13.85 -11.87 -28.52
C TYR A 24 -13.62 -10.99 -29.75
N LYS A 25 -14.06 -11.43 -30.95
CA LYS A 25 -13.82 -10.69 -32.20
C LYS A 25 -14.93 -9.69 -32.50
N GLN A 26 -16.20 -10.06 -32.31
CA GLN A 26 -17.34 -9.17 -32.58
C GLN A 26 -17.82 -8.39 -31.35
N ARG A 27 -17.24 -8.61 -30.16
CA ARG A 27 -17.56 -7.89 -28.91
C ARG A 27 -19.05 -7.97 -28.51
N GLN A 28 -19.74 -9.03 -28.91
CA GLN A 28 -21.13 -9.24 -28.51
C GLN A 28 -21.23 -9.63 -27.02
N ARG A 29 -22.31 -9.21 -26.34
CA ARG A 29 -22.59 -9.65 -24.97
C ARG A 29 -22.99 -11.12 -24.98
N GLN A 30 -22.66 -11.86 -23.92
CA GLN A 30 -23.03 -13.29 -23.82
C GLN A 30 -24.54 -13.52 -23.92
N SER A 31 -25.37 -12.57 -23.45
CA SER A 31 -26.83 -12.60 -23.58
C SER A 31 -27.33 -12.53 -25.03
N ASP A 32 -26.63 -11.78 -25.88
CA ASP A 32 -27.01 -11.61 -27.29
C ASP A 32 -26.60 -12.85 -28.09
N ILE A 33 -25.40 -13.39 -27.81
CA ILE A 33 -24.93 -14.66 -28.38
C ILE A 33 -25.87 -15.81 -28.00
N ALA A 34 -26.29 -15.86 -26.73
CA ALA A 34 -27.24 -16.84 -26.22
C ALA A 34 -28.54 -16.83 -27.04
N ARG A 35 -29.13 -15.64 -27.25
CA ARG A 35 -30.35 -15.47 -28.06
C ARG A 35 -30.12 -15.84 -29.53
N GLN A 36 -28.98 -15.43 -30.12
CA GLN A 36 -28.67 -15.69 -31.53
C GLN A 36 -28.49 -17.18 -31.84
N LEU A 37 -27.96 -17.95 -30.89
CA LEU A 37 -27.64 -19.37 -31.07
C LEU A 37 -28.65 -20.32 -30.42
N ASP A 38 -29.75 -19.79 -29.86
CA ASP A 38 -30.75 -20.54 -29.10
C ASP A 38 -30.13 -21.35 -27.95
N LEU A 39 -29.25 -20.70 -27.20
CA LEU A 39 -28.54 -21.26 -26.04
C LEU A 39 -28.88 -20.46 -24.78
N SER A 40 -28.66 -21.07 -23.62
CA SER A 40 -28.65 -20.32 -22.36
C SER A 40 -27.35 -19.51 -22.21
N GLN A 41 -27.41 -18.38 -21.50
CA GLN A 41 -26.21 -17.59 -21.18
C GLN A 41 -25.17 -18.41 -20.37
N ALA A 42 -25.64 -19.31 -19.49
CA ALA A 42 -24.77 -20.22 -18.75
C ALA A 42 -24.03 -21.19 -19.69
N THR A 43 -24.71 -21.68 -20.74
CA THR A 43 -24.10 -22.52 -21.78
C THR A 43 -23.03 -21.74 -22.55
N VAL A 44 -23.30 -20.49 -22.93
CA VAL A 44 -22.33 -19.62 -23.61
C VAL A 44 -21.09 -19.39 -22.73
N SER A 45 -21.27 -19.07 -21.45
CA SER A 45 -20.17 -18.89 -20.50
C SER A 45 -19.29 -20.15 -20.39
N ARG A 46 -19.91 -21.34 -20.28
CA ARG A 46 -19.19 -22.62 -20.23
C ARG A 46 -18.43 -22.91 -21.53
N ILE A 47 -19.02 -22.56 -22.68
CA ILE A 47 -18.37 -22.72 -23.98
C ILE A 47 -17.15 -21.78 -24.11
N LEU A 48 -17.25 -20.53 -23.65
CA LEU A 48 -16.12 -19.60 -23.66
C LEU A 48 -14.97 -20.11 -22.78
N ARG A 49 -15.28 -20.66 -21.59
CA ARG A 49 -14.28 -21.29 -20.72
C ARG A 49 -13.62 -22.50 -21.41
N ARG A 50 -14.40 -23.38 -22.04
CA ARG A 50 -13.86 -24.48 -22.86
C ARG A 50 -12.98 -23.98 -24.02
N ALA A 51 -13.30 -22.83 -24.62
CA ALA A 51 -12.48 -22.25 -25.68
C ALA A 51 -11.07 -21.89 -25.18
N GLU A 52 -10.96 -21.42 -23.94
CA GLU A 52 -9.68 -21.15 -23.27
C GLU A 52 -8.99 -22.47 -22.87
N ASP A 53 -9.71 -23.40 -22.23
CA ASP A 53 -9.17 -24.70 -21.79
C ASP A 53 -8.63 -25.54 -22.97
N GLU A 54 -9.32 -25.53 -24.12
CA GLU A 54 -8.93 -26.23 -25.35
C GLU A 54 -7.95 -25.41 -26.21
N ALA A 55 -7.46 -24.27 -25.71
CA ALA A 55 -6.52 -23.36 -26.37
C ALA A 55 -6.96 -22.84 -27.75
N ILE A 56 -8.27 -22.87 -28.03
CA ILE A 56 -8.92 -22.25 -29.21
C ILE A 56 -8.84 -20.73 -29.09
N VAL A 57 -8.96 -20.22 -27.86
CA VAL A 57 -8.70 -18.82 -27.51
C VAL A 57 -7.44 -18.76 -26.68
N ARG A 58 -6.53 -17.88 -27.07
CA ARG A 58 -5.36 -17.50 -26.27
C ARG A 58 -5.45 -16.02 -25.99
N ILE A 59 -5.49 -15.67 -24.71
CA ILE A 59 -5.50 -14.26 -24.28
C ILE A 59 -4.06 -13.89 -23.97
N THR A 60 -3.51 -12.97 -24.76
CA THR A 60 -2.20 -12.38 -24.50
C THR A 60 -2.43 -10.94 -24.05
N VAL A 61 -1.93 -10.62 -22.85
CA VAL A 61 -1.86 -9.25 -22.35
C VAL A 61 -0.41 -8.80 -22.49
N SER A 62 -0.16 -7.81 -23.34
CA SER A 62 1.15 -7.18 -23.44
C SER A 62 1.32 -6.23 -22.27
N VAL A 63 2.12 -6.63 -21.29
CA VAL A 63 2.44 -5.79 -20.12
C VAL A 63 3.52 -4.78 -20.52
N PRO A 64 3.31 -3.46 -20.29
CA PRO A 64 4.33 -2.46 -20.55
C PRO A 64 5.62 -2.74 -19.77
N THR A 65 6.76 -2.30 -20.31
CA THR A 65 8.04 -2.34 -19.58
C THR A 65 7.91 -1.60 -18.25
N GLY A 66 8.41 -2.21 -17.17
CA GLY A 66 8.37 -1.65 -15.82
C GLY A 66 7.08 -1.92 -15.03
N VAL A 67 6.11 -2.63 -15.60
CA VAL A 67 4.90 -3.11 -14.89
C VAL A 67 5.04 -4.61 -14.63
N TYR A 68 4.80 -5.04 -13.39
CA TYR A 68 4.99 -6.42 -12.98
C TYR A 68 3.70 -7.07 -12.48
N ALA A 69 2.64 -7.02 -13.31
CA ALA A 69 1.31 -7.47 -12.93
C ALA A 69 1.24 -8.90 -12.37
N GLN A 70 2.06 -9.83 -12.89
CA GLN A 70 2.11 -11.19 -12.36
C GLN A 70 2.70 -11.22 -10.94
N LEU A 71 3.83 -10.53 -10.72
CA LEU A 71 4.47 -10.46 -9.41
C LEU A 71 3.57 -9.76 -8.37
N GLU A 72 2.88 -8.69 -8.77
CA GLU A 72 1.89 -8.01 -7.93
C GLU A 72 0.75 -8.95 -7.51
N SER A 73 0.23 -9.74 -8.46
CA SER A 73 -0.80 -10.74 -8.18
C SER A 73 -0.29 -11.85 -7.26
N ASP A 74 0.93 -12.33 -7.48
CA ASP A 74 1.54 -13.38 -6.67
C ASP A 74 1.78 -12.92 -5.23
N LEU A 75 2.25 -11.67 -5.03
CA LEU A 75 2.39 -11.05 -3.71
C LEU A 75 1.04 -10.95 -2.99
N CYS A 76 -0.01 -10.50 -3.70
CA CYS A 76 -1.35 -10.44 -3.13
C CYS A 76 -1.85 -11.82 -2.70
N ALA A 77 -1.66 -12.85 -3.53
CA ALA A 77 -2.11 -14.21 -3.24
C ALA A 77 -1.33 -14.85 -2.08
N GLN A 78 -0.01 -14.63 -2.03
CA GLN A 78 0.87 -15.24 -1.03
C GLN A 78 0.66 -14.63 0.37
N TYR A 79 0.51 -13.30 0.45
CA TYR A 79 0.45 -12.57 1.71
C TYR A 79 -0.95 -12.07 2.09
N GLY A 80 -1.97 -12.34 1.27
CA GLY A 80 -3.35 -11.90 1.51
C GLY A 80 -3.54 -10.39 1.39
N LEU A 81 -2.72 -9.70 0.58
CA LEU A 81 -2.81 -8.26 0.38
C LEU A 81 -4.01 -7.91 -0.50
N LYS A 82 -4.63 -6.76 -0.24
CA LYS A 82 -5.68 -6.21 -1.12
C LYS A 82 -5.12 -5.77 -2.48
N THR A 83 -3.89 -5.26 -2.48
CA THR A 83 -3.18 -4.75 -3.66
C THR A 83 -1.69 -4.73 -3.35
N ALA A 84 -0.87 -4.94 -4.38
CA ALA A 84 0.57 -4.72 -4.38
C ALA A 84 0.91 -3.92 -5.64
N ILE A 85 1.87 -3.02 -5.53
CA ILE A 85 2.43 -2.28 -6.67
C ILE A 85 3.93 -2.51 -6.65
N VAL A 86 4.48 -2.98 -7.77
CA VAL A 86 5.92 -3.23 -7.90
C VAL A 86 6.48 -2.30 -8.94
N VAL A 87 7.46 -1.50 -8.54
CA VAL A 87 8.14 -0.53 -9.40
C VAL A 87 9.44 -1.10 -9.92
N HIS A 88 9.78 -0.74 -11.16
CA HIS A 88 11.09 -0.99 -11.73
C HIS A 88 12.04 0.13 -11.34
N CYS A 89 13.28 -0.20 -10.98
CA CYS A 89 14.35 0.75 -10.79
C CYS A 89 15.66 0.12 -11.29
N ASP A 90 16.36 0.80 -12.20
CA ASP A 90 17.67 0.36 -12.72
C ASP A 90 18.82 0.74 -11.78
N ASP A 91 18.64 1.81 -11.00
CA ASP A 91 19.63 2.34 -10.06
C ASP A 91 19.37 1.75 -8.66
N GLU A 92 20.37 1.08 -8.10
CA GLU A 92 20.26 0.41 -6.80
C GLU A 92 20.44 1.37 -5.60
N SER A 93 20.60 2.68 -5.84
CA SER A 93 20.66 3.65 -4.75
C SER A 93 19.31 3.83 -4.06
N ASP A 94 19.34 3.96 -2.73
CA ASP A 94 18.14 4.20 -1.91
C ASP A 94 17.33 5.40 -2.42
N GLU A 95 18.01 6.47 -2.85
CA GLU A 95 17.38 7.70 -3.34
C GLU A 95 16.55 7.45 -4.60
N ALA A 96 17.09 6.70 -5.58
CA ALA A 96 16.36 6.35 -6.79
C ALA A 96 15.20 5.39 -6.51
N ILE A 97 15.42 4.41 -5.63
CA ILE A 97 14.38 3.45 -5.21
C ILE A 97 13.22 4.16 -4.52
N PHE A 98 13.51 5.08 -3.59
CA PHE A 98 12.48 5.85 -2.88
C PHE A 98 11.69 6.76 -3.80
N ASP A 99 12.33 7.37 -4.80
CA ASP A 99 11.65 8.19 -5.80
C ASP A 99 10.63 7.37 -6.62
N HIS A 100 11.03 6.19 -7.11
CA HIS A 100 10.13 5.31 -7.89
C HIS A 100 8.97 4.79 -7.04
N ILE A 101 9.24 4.35 -5.81
CA ILE A 101 8.18 3.91 -4.88
C ILE A 101 7.26 5.08 -4.52
N GLY A 102 7.83 6.26 -4.24
CA GLY A 102 7.10 7.47 -3.90
C GLY A 102 6.14 7.88 -5.01
N SER A 103 6.61 7.91 -6.26
CA SER A 103 5.79 8.23 -7.44
C SER A 103 4.61 7.26 -7.62
N ALA A 104 4.84 5.95 -7.47
CA ALA A 104 3.77 4.96 -7.56
C ALA A 104 2.75 5.08 -6.41
N ALA A 105 3.23 5.32 -5.19
CA ALA A 105 2.38 5.55 -4.03
C ALA A 105 1.57 6.85 -4.17
N ALA A 106 2.14 7.91 -4.75
CA ALA A 106 1.48 9.18 -4.99
C ALA A 106 0.27 8.99 -5.90
N TYR A 107 0.46 8.34 -7.04
CA TYR A 107 -0.63 8.03 -7.97
C TYR A 107 -1.71 7.15 -7.33
N TYR A 108 -1.31 6.15 -6.53
CA TYR A 108 -2.26 5.30 -5.82
C TYR A 108 -3.10 6.11 -4.83
N VAL A 109 -2.48 6.94 -3.99
CA VAL A 109 -3.19 7.77 -3.01
C VAL A 109 -4.10 8.78 -3.71
N GLU A 110 -3.63 9.46 -4.77
CA GLU A 110 -4.42 10.42 -5.52
C GLU A 110 -5.72 9.85 -6.09
N THR A 111 -5.69 8.57 -6.48
CA THR A 111 -6.82 7.89 -7.12
C THR A 111 -7.74 7.16 -6.13
N THR A 112 -7.28 6.90 -4.89
CA THR A 112 -8.00 6.07 -3.93
C THR A 112 -8.46 6.81 -2.67
N ILE A 113 -7.78 7.91 -2.30
CA ILE A 113 -8.15 8.66 -1.10
C ILE A 113 -9.59 9.16 -1.18
N SER A 114 -10.32 8.93 -0.11
CA SER A 114 -11.76 9.20 -0.02
C SER A 114 -12.06 10.48 0.74
N LYS A 115 -13.28 11.00 0.55
CA LYS A 115 -13.75 12.20 1.25
C LYS A 115 -13.89 11.89 2.75
N GLY A 116 -13.34 12.75 3.60
CA GLY A 116 -13.48 12.69 5.05
C GLY A 116 -12.65 11.59 5.73
N GLU A 117 -11.64 11.04 5.06
CA GLU A 117 -10.73 10.08 5.68
C GLU A 117 -9.93 10.70 6.82
N VAL A 118 -9.64 9.89 7.84
CA VAL A 118 -8.65 10.21 8.86
C VAL A 118 -7.39 9.44 8.50
N VAL A 119 -6.39 10.17 8.00
CA VAL A 119 -5.17 9.61 7.46
C VAL A 119 -4.06 9.69 8.49
N GLY A 120 -3.66 8.56 9.07
CA GLY A 120 -2.47 8.47 9.91
C GLY A 120 -1.21 8.46 9.06
N LEU A 121 -0.28 9.39 9.30
CA LEU A 121 0.94 9.58 8.51
C LEU A 121 2.19 9.37 9.37
N SER A 122 3.06 8.47 8.92
CA SER A 122 4.44 8.35 9.44
C SER A 122 5.30 9.51 8.95
N SER A 123 5.22 10.64 9.65
CA SER A 123 5.85 11.92 9.30
C SER A 123 7.39 11.91 9.17
N TRP A 124 8.05 10.83 9.60
CA TRP A 124 9.51 10.65 9.52
C TRP A 124 9.95 9.62 8.45
N SER A 125 9.06 9.19 7.56
CA SER A 125 9.41 8.26 6.49
C SER A 125 9.96 9.01 5.27
N SER A 126 11.19 8.68 4.87
CA SER A 126 11.79 9.19 3.63
C SER A 126 10.99 8.76 2.39
N THR A 127 10.49 7.52 2.36
CA THR A 127 9.67 7.03 1.24
C THR A 127 8.35 7.79 1.13
N LEU A 128 7.70 8.12 2.26
CA LEU A 128 6.48 8.93 2.23
C LEU A 128 6.76 10.40 1.91
N LEU A 129 7.94 10.92 2.25
CA LEU A 129 8.37 12.23 1.77
C LEU A 129 8.43 12.26 0.24
N GLU A 130 9.02 11.25 -0.39
CA GLU A 130 9.08 11.17 -1.86
C GLU A 130 7.69 11.00 -2.49
N MET A 131 6.80 10.25 -1.83
CA MET A 131 5.38 10.21 -2.23
C MET A 131 4.76 11.60 -2.22
N VAL A 132 4.85 12.33 -1.12
CA VAL A 132 4.30 13.69 -1.00
C VAL A 132 5.00 14.67 -1.97
N ASN A 133 6.26 14.43 -2.31
CA ASN A 133 7.00 15.22 -3.30
C ASN A 133 6.47 15.02 -4.73
N ALA A 134 6.15 13.79 -5.10
CA ALA A 134 5.66 13.41 -6.42
C ALA A 134 4.17 13.76 -6.64
N MET A 135 3.40 13.85 -5.56
CA MET A 135 1.97 14.11 -5.61
C MET A 135 1.61 15.46 -6.26
N GLN A 136 0.48 15.45 -6.97
CA GLN A 136 -0.19 16.63 -7.52
C GLN A 136 -1.40 17.03 -6.64
N PRO A 137 -1.73 18.33 -6.57
CA PRO A 137 -2.92 18.77 -5.85
C PRO A 137 -4.18 18.14 -6.43
N LEU A 138 -5.02 17.57 -5.58
CA LEU A 138 -6.31 17.02 -5.99
C LEU A 138 -7.21 18.16 -6.46
N ALA A 139 -8.06 17.87 -7.45
CA ALA A 139 -9.00 18.85 -7.98
C ALA A 139 -10.19 19.14 -7.04
N LYS A 140 -10.52 18.19 -6.15
CA LYS A 140 -11.67 18.29 -5.24
C LYS A 140 -11.20 18.16 -3.80
N ALA A 141 -11.83 18.93 -2.92
CA ALA A 141 -11.63 18.84 -1.49
C ALA A 141 -12.02 17.46 -0.95
N THR A 142 -11.05 16.74 -0.40
CA THR A 142 -11.33 15.52 0.37
C THR A 142 -11.85 15.87 1.75
N HIS A 143 -11.44 17.02 2.32
CA HIS A 143 -11.63 17.33 3.73
C HIS A 143 -11.10 16.22 4.66
N ALA A 144 -10.06 15.49 4.21
CA ALA A 144 -9.39 14.50 5.02
C ALA A 144 -8.63 15.18 6.18
N LYS A 145 -8.54 14.49 7.32
CA LYS A 145 -7.66 14.89 8.43
C LYS A 145 -6.35 14.11 8.30
N VAL A 146 -5.25 14.79 8.06
CA VAL A 146 -3.92 14.18 7.99
C VAL A 146 -3.27 14.30 9.37
N VAL A 147 -3.20 13.19 10.09
CA VAL A 147 -2.75 13.12 11.49
C VAL A 147 -1.32 12.60 11.56
N GLN A 148 -0.45 13.30 12.29
CA GLN A 148 0.87 12.76 12.62
C GLN A 148 0.73 11.57 13.58
N SER A 149 1.09 10.38 13.10
CA SER A 149 1.01 9.14 13.88
C SER A 149 2.27 8.84 14.70
N LEU A 150 3.34 9.59 14.46
CA LEU A 150 4.54 9.61 15.31
C LEU A 150 4.84 11.06 15.68
N GLY A 151 5.31 11.28 16.92
CA GLY A 151 5.54 12.62 17.48
C GLY A 151 6.37 13.51 16.55
N GLY A 152 5.87 14.72 16.28
CA GLY A 152 6.46 15.68 15.34
C GLY A 152 7.59 16.53 15.93
N VAL A 153 7.92 16.34 17.22
CA VAL A 153 8.97 17.07 17.93
C VAL A 153 10.25 16.23 18.01
N GLY A 154 11.41 16.87 17.85
CA GLY A 154 12.73 16.30 17.67
C GLY A 154 13.76 17.44 17.57
N SER A 155 14.91 17.20 16.94
CA SER A 155 15.94 18.22 16.73
C SER A 155 15.37 19.42 15.94
N PRO A 156 15.76 20.68 16.25
CA PRO A 156 15.17 21.86 15.62
C PRO A 156 15.23 21.85 14.08
N SER A 157 16.31 21.31 13.51
CA SER A 157 16.47 21.14 12.07
C SER A 157 15.51 20.11 11.48
N ALA A 158 15.15 19.06 12.24
CA ALA A 158 14.30 17.97 11.79
C ALA A 158 12.80 18.23 12.00
N ASN A 159 12.42 19.02 13.02
CA ASN A 159 11.02 19.44 13.25
C ASN A 159 10.42 20.16 12.04
N ILE A 160 11.25 20.89 11.30
CA ILE A 160 10.86 21.55 10.06
C ILE A 160 10.42 20.53 9.00
N TYR A 161 10.94 19.30 9.01
CA TYR A 161 10.63 18.30 7.98
C TYR A 161 9.35 17.51 8.26
N ALA A 162 9.16 16.98 9.48
CA ALA A 162 7.98 16.18 9.80
C ALA A 162 6.66 16.97 9.68
N SER A 163 6.66 18.20 10.20
CA SER A 163 5.52 19.11 10.08
C SER A 163 5.29 19.50 8.61
N ARG A 164 6.35 19.72 7.83
CA ARG A 164 6.23 20.09 6.41
C ARG A 164 5.66 18.98 5.53
N ILE A 165 6.02 17.71 5.77
CA ILE A 165 5.43 16.59 5.02
C ILE A 165 3.93 16.51 5.32
N THR A 166 3.56 16.62 6.60
CA THR A 166 2.17 16.58 7.06
C THR A 166 1.35 17.72 6.44
N GLU A 167 1.87 18.95 6.54
CA GLU A 167 1.24 20.15 5.99
C GLU A 167 1.10 20.07 4.47
N ARG A 168 2.18 19.68 3.77
CA ARG A 168 2.17 19.56 2.31
C ARG A 168 1.17 18.50 1.86
N PHE A 169 1.13 17.34 2.49
CA PHE A 169 0.18 16.30 2.16
C PHE A 169 -1.26 16.77 2.39
N ALA A 170 -1.55 17.38 3.54
CA ALA A 170 -2.86 17.97 3.82
C ALA A 170 -3.28 18.98 2.75
N ASN A 171 -2.37 19.86 2.32
CA ASN A 171 -2.65 20.84 1.26
C ASN A 171 -2.93 20.17 -0.09
N LEU A 172 -2.14 19.15 -0.47
CA LEU A 172 -2.32 18.40 -1.72
C LEU A 172 -3.67 17.69 -1.78
N VAL A 173 -4.13 17.13 -0.65
CA VAL A 173 -5.43 16.47 -0.57
C VAL A 173 -6.58 17.43 -0.25
N GLN A 174 -6.29 18.74 -0.12
CA GLN A 174 -7.25 19.77 0.32
C GLN A 174 -7.97 19.36 1.62
N GLY A 175 -7.17 18.92 2.58
CA GLY A 175 -7.56 18.48 3.92
C GLY A 175 -7.00 19.40 5.01
N GLU A 176 -6.98 18.88 6.24
CA GLU A 176 -6.49 19.56 7.44
C GLU A 176 -5.31 18.78 8.03
N ALA A 177 -4.22 19.47 8.37
CA ALA A 177 -3.09 18.87 9.07
C ALA A 177 -3.33 18.88 10.58
N ILE A 178 -3.26 17.71 11.22
CA ILE A 178 -3.32 17.53 12.66
C ILE A 178 -1.95 17.11 13.16
N TYR A 179 -1.30 17.99 13.90
CA TYR A 179 0.04 17.80 14.42
C TYR A 179 0.02 17.10 15.78
N LEU A 180 1.04 16.30 16.06
CA LEU A 180 1.25 15.69 17.36
C LEU A 180 2.43 16.40 18.05
N PRO A 181 2.18 17.37 18.95
CA PRO A 181 3.22 18.19 19.58
C PRO A 181 3.93 17.45 20.71
N ALA A 182 4.43 16.25 20.42
CA ALA A 182 5.19 15.40 21.32
C ALA A 182 6.41 14.83 20.60
N PRO A 183 7.48 14.42 21.31
CA PRO A 183 8.54 13.63 20.71
C PRO A 183 8.04 12.23 20.31
N GLY A 184 8.69 11.63 19.31
CA GLY A 184 8.43 10.24 18.93
C GLY A 184 8.87 9.25 20.00
N VAL A 185 9.94 9.58 20.75
CA VAL A 185 10.43 8.82 21.91
C VAL A 185 10.56 9.75 23.11
N ALA A 186 9.84 9.44 24.20
CA ALA A 186 9.97 10.19 25.45
C ALA A 186 11.16 9.69 26.27
N SER A 187 11.80 10.57 27.04
CA SER A 187 12.95 10.23 27.89
C SER A 187 12.61 9.36 29.10
N SER A 188 11.33 9.27 29.47
CA SER A 188 10.84 8.42 30.56
C SER A 188 9.34 8.13 30.42
N VAL A 189 8.87 7.09 31.10
CA VAL A 189 7.43 6.78 31.19
C VAL A 189 6.65 7.93 31.82
N GLN A 190 7.21 8.59 32.84
CA GLN A 190 6.57 9.75 33.48
C GLN A 190 6.37 10.90 32.47
N MET A 191 7.41 11.24 31.70
CA MET A 191 7.32 12.29 30.67
C MET A 191 6.27 11.92 29.60
N ARG A 192 6.25 10.65 29.18
CA ARG A 192 5.22 10.16 28.25
C ARG A 192 3.81 10.36 28.82
N ASP A 193 3.59 9.99 30.08
CA ASP A 193 2.27 10.10 30.72
C ASP A 193 1.86 11.55 30.94
N GLU A 194 2.80 12.45 31.22
CA GLU A 194 2.54 13.89 31.32
C GLU A 194 2.21 14.50 29.96
N LEU A 195 2.94 14.15 28.90
CA LEU A 195 2.63 14.57 27.52
C LEU A 195 1.25 14.08 27.07
N MET A 196 0.90 12.83 27.37
CA MET A 196 -0.43 12.28 27.03
C MET A 196 -1.59 12.91 27.81
N ARG A 197 -1.31 13.71 28.85
CA ARG A 197 -2.31 14.53 29.55
C ARG A 197 -2.42 15.94 28.99
N ASP A 198 -1.50 16.37 28.13
CA ASP A 198 -1.57 17.67 27.49
C ASP A 198 -2.76 17.70 26.50
N PRO A 199 -3.66 18.70 26.59
CA PRO A 199 -4.84 18.76 25.72
C PRO A 199 -4.54 18.82 24.21
N PHE A 200 -3.39 19.36 23.81
CA PHE A 200 -3.00 19.42 22.39
C PHE A 200 -2.45 18.10 21.88
N VAL A 201 -1.78 17.34 22.73
CA VAL A 201 -1.37 15.96 22.42
C VAL A 201 -2.60 15.05 22.32
N GLN A 202 -3.55 15.19 23.25
CA GLN A 202 -4.79 14.40 23.25
C GLN A 202 -5.62 14.61 21.99
N GLN A 203 -5.75 15.85 21.50
CA GLN A 203 -6.49 16.15 20.26
C GLN A 203 -6.01 15.32 19.05
N ALA A 204 -4.71 15.08 18.94
CA ALA A 204 -4.16 14.24 17.88
C ALA A 204 -4.27 12.75 18.21
N ALA A 205 -3.97 12.36 19.46
CA ALA A 205 -3.98 10.96 19.88
C ALA A 205 -5.38 10.33 19.86
N GLU A 206 -6.44 11.10 20.17
CA GLU A 206 -7.83 10.62 20.12
C GLU A 206 -8.25 10.23 18.69
N LEU A 207 -7.66 10.83 17.66
CA LEU A 207 -7.94 10.47 16.26
C LEU A 207 -7.29 9.15 15.84
N PHE A 208 -6.40 8.56 16.65
CA PHE A 208 -5.76 7.28 16.29
C PHE A 208 -6.76 6.14 16.18
N ASP A 209 -7.81 6.15 17.02
CA ASP A 209 -8.90 5.17 16.96
C ASP A 209 -9.84 5.40 15.76
N ASP A 210 -9.79 6.59 15.15
CA ASP A 210 -10.60 6.98 13.99
C ASP A 210 -9.86 6.81 12.64
N VAL A 211 -8.58 6.41 12.64
CA VAL A 211 -7.77 6.28 11.42
C VAL A 211 -8.39 5.28 10.45
N THR A 212 -8.73 5.77 9.25
CA THR A 212 -9.28 4.95 8.16
C THR A 212 -8.22 4.54 7.13
N LEU A 213 -7.16 5.34 7.01
CA LEU A 213 -6.01 5.07 6.14
C LEU A 213 -4.72 5.34 6.91
N ALA A 214 -3.83 4.35 6.98
CA ALA A 214 -2.50 4.53 7.56
C ALA A 214 -1.44 4.48 6.46
N LEU A 215 -0.67 5.55 6.31
CA LEU A 215 0.47 5.65 5.42
C LEU A 215 1.75 5.45 6.25
N VAL A 216 2.35 4.27 6.07
CA VAL A 216 3.41 3.75 6.92
C VAL A 216 4.65 3.41 6.11
N GLY A 217 5.83 3.76 6.63
CA GLY A 217 7.07 3.14 6.21
C GLY A 217 7.32 1.87 7.01
N ILE A 218 7.95 0.87 6.40
CA ILE A 218 8.46 -0.31 7.11
C ILE A 218 9.97 -0.10 7.26
N GLY A 219 10.42 0.04 8.50
CA GLY A 219 11.81 0.26 8.84
C GLY A 219 12.59 -1.04 9.00
N SER A 220 13.87 -0.99 8.69
CA SER A 220 14.83 -2.01 9.12
C SER A 220 15.31 -1.71 10.55
N MET A 221 16.12 -2.59 11.14
CA MET A 221 16.74 -2.31 12.44
C MET A 221 17.66 -1.08 12.42
N GLU A 222 18.19 -0.72 11.25
CA GLU A 222 18.92 0.53 11.07
C GLU A 222 17.93 1.65 10.69
N PRO A 223 17.82 2.71 11.51
CA PRO A 223 16.91 3.82 11.25
C PRO A 223 17.33 4.62 10.01
N SER A 224 16.36 5.19 9.30
CA SER A 224 16.64 6.06 8.14
C SER A 224 17.44 7.30 8.55
N LYS A 225 18.21 7.87 7.62
CA LYS A 225 18.94 9.14 7.84
C LYS A 225 18.03 10.25 8.38
N LEU A 226 16.81 10.34 7.87
CA LEU A 226 15.82 11.35 8.28
C LEU A 226 15.40 11.13 9.73
N LEU A 227 15.06 9.90 10.10
CA LEU A 227 14.68 9.54 11.47
C LEU A 227 15.86 9.72 12.45
N MET A 228 17.07 9.28 12.08
CA MET A 228 18.28 9.50 12.88
C MET A 228 18.54 10.98 13.15
N SER A 229 18.46 11.83 12.12
CA SER A 229 18.67 13.28 12.26
C SER A 229 17.63 13.97 13.14
N SER A 230 16.47 13.32 13.34
CA SER A 230 15.39 13.85 14.17
C SER A 230 15.62 13.72 15.67
N GLY A 231 16.50 12.82 16.11
CA GLY A 231 16.65 12.49 17.53
C GLY A 231 15.47 11.70 18.12
N ASN A 232 14.48 11.30 17.31
CA ASN A 232 13.42 10.37 17.69
C ASN A 232 13.83 8.91 17.45
N VAL A 233 15.07 8.58 17.80
CA VAL A 233 15.64 7.24 17.65
C VAL A 233 16.04 6.67 19.00
N PHE A 234 15.96 5.35 19.10
CA PHE A 234 16.57 4.62 20.20
C PHE A 234 18.10 4.71 20.12
N THR A 235 18.74 4.60 21.28
CA THR A 235 20.20 4.50 21.40
C THR A 235 20.72 3.21 20.77
N ALA A 236 22.03 3.16 20.49
CA ALA A 236 22.65 1.96 19.93
C ALA A 236 22.44 0.72 20.84
N ASP A 237 22.57 0.90 22.16
CA ASP A 237 22.38 -0.18 23.14
C ASP A 237 20.93 -0.70 23.15
N GLU A 238 19.94 0.21 23.04
CA GLU A 238 18.52 -0.14 22.93
C GLU A 238 18.21 -0.88 21.63
N LEU A 239 18.78 -0.45 20.50
CA LEU A 239 18.64 -1.15 19.21
C LEU A 239 19.30 -2.54 19.26
N SER A 240 20.47 -2.67 19.87
CA SER A 240 21.11 -3.97 20.09
C SER A 240 20.25 -4.90 20.96
N MET A 241 19.65 -4.38 22.04
CA MET A 241 18.72 -5.15 22.87
C MET A 241 17.50 -5.66 22.07
N LEU A 242 16.94 -4.83 21.19
CA LEU A 242 15.83 -5.22 20.32
C LEU A 242 16.26 -6.32 19.34
N GLN A 243 17.44 -6.19 18.72
CA GLN A 243 18.00 -7.21 17.83
C GLN A 243 18.24 -8.54 18.56
N GLU A 244 18.81 -8.51 19.77
CA GLU A 244 19.03 -9.69 20.60
C GLU A 244 17.72 -10.39 20.97
N ARG A 245 16.62 -9.64 21.06
CA ARG A 245 15.27 -10.17 21.28
C ARG A 245 14.54 -10.59 20.00
N GLY A 246 15.21 -10.56 18.86
CA GLY A 246 14.70 -11.08 17.59
C GLY A 246 13.97 -10.07 16.71
N ALA A 247 14.06 -8.77 17.02
CA ALA A 247 13.50 -7.74 16.15
C ALA A 247 14.19 -7.76 14.77
N VAL A 248 13.37 -7.68 13.72
CA VAL A 248 13.84 -7.66 12.32
C VAL A 248 13.44 -6.39 11.56
N GLY A 249 12.51 -5.61 12.12
CA GLY A 249 12.07 -4.34 11.56
C GLY A 249 11.11 -3.62 12.50
N ASP A 250 10.65 -2.45 12.09
CA ASP A 250 9.71 -1.65 12.84
C ASP A 250 8.64 -0.99 11.95
N MET A 251 7.52 -0.66 12.58
CA MET A 251 6.53 0.27 12.06
C MET A 251 6.18 1.25 13.18
N PHE A 252 6.36 2.56 12.93
CA PHE A 252 6.15 3.60 13.96
C PHE A 252 6.96 3.36 15.25
N LEU A 253 8.21 2.90 15.15
CA LEU A 253 9.03 2.55 16.32
C LEU A 253 8.47 1.40 17.17
N ARG A 254 7.53 0.61 16.61
CA ARG A 254 7.07 -0.65 17.18
C ARG A 254 7.73 -1.79 16.42
N PHE A 255 8.64 -2.48 17.11
CA PHE A 255 9.45 -3.55 16.53
C PHE A 255 8.71 -4.88 16.52
N PHE A 256 8.98 -5.67 15.48
CA PHE A 256 8.41 -7.00 15.29
C PHE A 256 9.47 -8.04 14.91
N ASP A 257 9.18 -9.30 15.20
CA ASP A 257 10.01 -10.46 14.83
C ASP A 257 9.67 -11.03 13.44
N ARG A 258 10.31 -12.13 13.04
CA ARG A 258 10.12 -12.75 11.72
C ARG A 258 8.72 -13.33 11.51
N GLU A 259 8.02 -13.62 12.60
CA GLU A 259 6.66 -14.13 12.64
C GLU A 259 5.64 -12.98 12.71
N GLY A 260 6.10 -11.73 12.69
CA GLY A 260 5.29 -10.52 12.75
C GLY A 260 4.73 -10.22 14.14
N GLN A 261 5.26 -10.86 15.20
CA GLN A 261 4.84 -10.60 16.57
C GLN A 261 5.58 -9.39 17.15
N PRO A 262 4.92 -8.57 17.99
CA PRO A 262 5.60 -7.46 18.68
C PRO A 262 6.73 -7.96 19.59
N VAL A 263 7.92 -7.35 19.46
CA VAL A 263 9.05 -7.62 20.35
C VAL A 263 8.90 -6.81 21.63
N LEU A 264 8.70 -7.49 22.76
CA LEU A 264 8.49 -6.84 24.06
C LEU A 264 9.81 -6.54 24.78
N THR A 265 9.94 -5.30 25.24
CA THR A 265 11.10 -4.74 25.92
C THR A 265 10.64 -3.71 26.96
N PRO A 266 11.53 -3.17 27.81
CA PRO A 266 11.18 -2.03 28.67
C PRO A 266 10.78 -0.75 27.90
N LEU A 267 10.95 -0.71 26.57
CA LEU A 267 10.64 0.43 25.71
C LEU A 267 9.17 0.45 25.26
N ASN A 268 8.40 -0.63 25.46
CA ASN A 268 7.01 -0.76 24.99
C ASN A 268 6.07 -1.48 25.95
#